data_AF-A0A7W0Y855-F1
#
_entry.id   AF-A0A7W0Y855-F1
#
_cell.length_a   1.000
_cell.length_b   1.000
_cell.length_c   1.000
_cell.angle_alpha   90.00
_cell.angle_beta   90.00
_cell.angle_gamma   90.00
#
_symmetry.space_group_name_H-M   'P 1'
#
loop_
_entity.id
_entity.type
_entity.pdbx_description
1 polymer ?
#
loop_
_entity_poly.entity_id
_entity_poly.type
_entity_poly.pdbx_seq_one_letter_code
_entity_poly.pdbx_strand_id
1 'polypeptide(L)'
;MTTSDVARHHMRVARIRHLVVVDDDHVVGVVSERDLHRTACASVAEAMTPRVLTIAPETTINRAARLMREHRIGCLPVVEGKRLVGIVTVSDMLDVLAVELRPELNRRDVLAPDEDQD
;
A
#
# COMPACT_ATOMS: atom_id res chain seq x y z
N MET A 1 20.81 5.97 -13.29
CA MET A 1 19.70 5.54 -12.42
C MET A 1 18.45 6.21 -12.94
N THR A 2 17.45 5.46 -13.40
CA THR A 2 16.19 6.04 -13.90
C THR A 2 15.29 6.45 -12.74
N THR A 3 14.25 7.24 -13.00
CA THR A 3 13.24 7.59 -11.98
C THR A 3 12.53 6.34 -11.43
N SER A 4 12.34 5.31 -12.25
CA SER A 4 11.78 4.02 -11.83
C SER A 4 12.73 3.23 -10.92
N ASP A 5 14.04 3.27 -11.16
CA ASP A 5 15.04 2.67 -10.25
C ASP A 5 15.06 3.36 -8.89
N VAL A 6 15.00 4.70 -8.88
CA VAL A 6 14.89 5.50 -7.66
C VAL A 6 13.65 5.11 -6.87
N ALA A 7 12.48 5.05 -7.53
CA ALA A 7 11.23 4.65 -6.89
C ALA A 7 11.31 3.24 -6.27
N ARG A 8 11.85 2.26 -7.00
CA ARG A 8 12.03 0.89 -6.51
C ARG A 8 13.02 0.83 -5.34
N HIS A 9 14.08 1.62 -5.39
CA HIS A 9 15.04 1.73 -4.31
C HIS A 9 14.38 2.28 -3.04
N HIS A 10 13.61 3.38 -3.16
CA HIS A 10 12.87 3.96 -2.03
C HIS A 10 11.87 2.98 -1.42
N MET A 11 11.07 2.30 -2.24
CA MET A 11 10.13 1.27 -1.76
C MET A 11 10.84 0.22 -0.90
N ARG A 12 11.96 -0.32 -1.40
CA ARG A 12 12.72 -1.36 -0.72
C ARG A 12 13.35 -0.87 0.59
N VAL A 13 13.98 0.30 0.57
CA VAL A 13 14.68 0.86 1.74
C VAL A 13 13.68 1.29 2.82
N ALA A 14 12.58 1.95 2.43
CA ALA A 14 11.54 2.36 3.35
C ALA A 14 10.58 1.22 3.75
N ARG A 15 10.75 0.02 3.18
CA ARG A 15 9.89 -1.17 3.39
C ARG A 15 8.41 -0.91 3.10
N ILE A 16 8.14 -0.07 2.10
CA ILE A 16 6.79 0.22 1.60
C ILE A 16 6.63 -0.32 0.19
N ARG A 17 5.41 -0.73 -0.18
CA ARG A 17 5.14 -1.34 -1.49
C ARG A 17 4.46 -0.42 -2.50
N HIS A 18 4.01 0.75 -2.04
CA HIS A 18 3.27 1.71 -2.83
C HIS A 18 3.84 3.11 -2.61
N LEU A 19 3.91 3.89 -3.67
CA LEU A 19 4.16 5.32 -3.64
C LEU A 19 2.95 6.02 -4.25
N VAL A 20 2.45 7.03 -3.54
CA VAL A 20 1.45 7.95 -4.09
C VAL A 20 2.19 9.00 -4.90
N VAL A 21 1.78 9.19 -6.15
CA VAL A 21 2.31 10.23 -7.03
C VAL A 21 1.40 11.45 -6.89
N VAL A 22 2.01 12.58 -6.57
CA VAL A 22 1.32 13.84 -6.29
C VAL A 22 1.85 14.93 -7.23
N ASP A 23 0.96 15.76 -7.75
CA ASP A 23 1.27 16.99 -8.47
C ASP A 23 0.71 18.17 -7.68
N ASP A 24 1.58 19.08 -7.26
CA ASP A 24 1.36 20.01 -6.14
C ASP A 24 0.84 19.27 -4.88
N ASP A 25 -0.46 19.37 -4.60
CA ASP A 25 -1.15 18.68 -3.50
C ASP A 25 -2.12 17.59 -3.99
N HIS A 26 -2.24 17.41 -5.30
CA HIS A 26 -3.25 16.58 -5.94
C HIS A 26 -2.72 15.19 -6.21
N VAL A 27 -3.45 14.17 -5.75
CA VAL A 27 -3.14 12.78 -6.10
C VAL A 27 -3.38 12.56 -7.60
N VAL A 28 -2.32 12.24 -8.33
CA VAL A 28 -2.39 11.96 -9.78
C VAL A 28 -2.24 10.48 -10.13
N GLY A 29 -1.68 9.68 -9.22
CA GLY A 29 -1.58 8.24 -9.39
C GLY A 29 -0.98 7.51 -8.20
N VAL A 30 -0.90 6.19 -8.33
CA VAL A 30 -0.17 5.31 -7.42
C VAL A 30 0.69 4.38 -8.25
N VAL A 31 1.92 4.16 -7.80
CA VAL A 31 2.81 3.15 -8.35
C VAL A 31 3.18 2.15 -7.24
N SER A 32 3.17 0.88 -7.57
CA SER A 32 3.61 -0.20 -6.69
C SER A 32 4.87 -0.86 -7.22
N GLU A 33 5.55 -1.62 -6.37
CA GLU A 33 6.73 -2.40 -6.79
C GLU A 33 6.41 -3.34 -7.97
N ARG A 34 5.18 -3.86 -8.01
CA ARG A 34 4.66 -4.71 -9.10
C ARG A 34 4.57 -3.95 -10.42
N ASP A 35 4.20 -2.67 -10.39
CA ASP A 35 4.06 -1.85 -11.59
C ASP A 35 5.44 -1.55 -12.18
N LEU A 36 6.43 -1.31 -11.31
CA LEU A 36 7.82 -1.11 -11.71
C LEU A 36 8.48 -2.40 -12.21
N HIS A 37 7.95 -3.59 -11.91
CA HIS A 37 8.52 -4.85 -12.37
C HIS A 37 8.04 -5.28 -13.76
N ARG A 38 6.82 -4.86 -14.17
CA ARG A 38 6.17 -5.36 -15.40
C ARG A 38 6.59 -4.65 -16.69
N THR A 39 7.30 -3.51 -16.61
CA THR A 39 7.55 -2.66 -17.77
C THR A 39 8.93 -2.02 -17.70
N ALA A 40 9.69 -2.08 -18.80
CA ALA A 40 10.79 -1.17 -19.04
C ALA A 40 10.20 0.24 -19.28
N CYS A 41 9.79 0.89 -18.20
CA CYS A 41 9.22 2.24 -18.20
C CYS A 41 10.35 3.26 -18.06
N ALA A 42 10.32 4.31 -18.87
CA ALA A 42 11.30 5.38 -18.80
C ALA A 42 11.05 6.27 -17.56
N SER A 43 9.82 6.31 -17.07
CA SER A 43 9.41 7.15 -15.93
C SER A 43 8.37 6.49 -15.02
N VAL A 44 8.22 7.03 -13.80
CA VAL A 44 7.16 6.62 -12.85
C VAL A 44 5.77 6.97 -13.38
N ALA A 45 5.63 8.09 -14.09
CA ALA A 45 4.36 8.52 -14.67
C ALA A 45 3.82 7.54 -15.73
N GLU A 46 4.72 6.85 -16.45
CA GLU A 46 4.33 5.79 -17.40
C GLU A 46 3.91 4.49 -16.70
N ALA A 47 4.50 4.19 -15.54
CA ALA A 47 4.25 2.95 -14.82
C ALA A 47 3.06 3.04 -13.84
N MET A 48 2.71 4.24 -13.38
CA MET A 48 1.68 4.41 -12.36
C MET A 48 0.28 4.06 -12.88
N THR A 49 -0.58 3.64 -11.96
CA THR A 49 -2.03 3.60 -12.23
C THR A 49 -2.60 5.02 -12.06
N PRO A 50 -3.15 5.64 -13.12
CA PRO A 50 -3.79 6.94 -13.02
C PRO A 50 -5.21 6.82 -12.45
N ARG A 51 -5.81 7.95 -12.03
CA ARG A 51 -7.20 8.03 -11.52
C ARG A 51 -7.45 7.06 -10.35
N VAL A 52 -6.59 7.15 -9.34
CA VAL A 52 -6.67 6.29 -8.16
C VAL A 52 -7.89 6.59 -7.32
N LEU A 53 -8.48 5.52 -6.79
CA LEU A 53 -9.56 5.62 -5.82
C LEU A 53 -9.00 6.16 -4.50
N THR A 54 -9.57 7.25 -4.01
CA THR A 54 -9.21 7.87 -2.74
C THR A 54 -10.33 7.77 -1.72
N ILE A 55 -10.01 7.98 -0.45
CA ILE A 55 -10.98 8.01 0.66
C ILE A 55 -10.78 9.27 1.51
N ALA A 56 -11.82 9.68 2.23
CA ALA A 56 -11.73 10.77 3.21
C ALA A 56 -11.17 10.26 4.56
N PRO A 57 -10.56 11.12 5.41
CA PRO A 57 -10.02 10.71 6.71
C PRO A 57 -11.04 10.05 7.64
N GLU A 58 -12.32 10.41 7.52
CA GLU A 58 -13.42 9.90 8.31
C GLU A 58 -13.93 8.53 7.82
N THR A 59 -13.37 8.01 6.72
CA THR A 59 -13.76 6.72 6.16
C THR A 59 -13.36 5.59 7.11
N THR A 60 -14.34 4.77 7.49
CA THR A 60 -14.09 3.66 8.41
C THR A 60 -13.17 2.60 7.79
N ILE A 61 -12.39 1.92 8.64
CA ILE A 61 -11.50 0.81 8.27
C ILE A 61 -12.26 -0.25 7.47
N ASN A 62 -13.47 -0.63 7.94
CA ASN A 62 -14.31 -1.61 7.25
C ASN A 62 -14.70 -1.16 5.83
N ARG A 63 -15.01 0.13 5.64
CA ARG A 63 -15.31 0.66 4.31
C ARG A 63 -14.07 0.67 3.42
N ALA A 64 -12.92 1.09 3.95
CA ALA A 64 -11.65 1.07 3.24
C ALA A 64 -11.27 -0.35 2.80
N ALA A 65 -11.33 -1.34 3.70
CA ALA A 65 -11.08 -2.75 3.39
C ALA A 65 -12.04 -3.30 2.32
N ARG A 66 -13.32 -2.92 2.39
CA ARG A 66 -14.32 -3.30 1.38
C ARG A 66 -13.97 -2.71 0.01
N LEU A 67 -13.61 -1.43 -0.08
CA LEU A 67 -13.19 -0.79 -1.32
C LEU A 67 -11.91 -1.45 -1.88
N MET A 68 -10.91 -1.73 -1.05
CA MET A 68 -9.71 -2.45 -1.46
C MET A 68 -10.04 -3.81 -2.10
N ARG A 69 -10.96 -4.57 -1.48
CA ARG A 69 -11.41 -5.86 -1.99
C ARG A 69 -12.20 -5.73 -3.30
N GLU A 70 -13.18 -4.83 -3.33
CA GLU A 70 -14.07 -4.62 -4.49
C GLU A 70 -13.28 -4.19 -5.74
N HIS A 71 -12.30 -3.29 -5.55
CA HIS A 71 -11.48 -2.75 -6.64
C HIS A 71 -10.17 -3.51 -6.87
N ARG A 72 -9.88 -4.54 -6.06
CA ARG A 72 -8.64 -5.35 -6.10
C ARG A 72 -7.37 -4.50 -6.01
N ILE A 73 -7.38 -3.48 -5.15
CA ILE A 73 -6.26 -2.55 -4.92
C ILE A 73 -5.64 -2.77 -3.55
N GLY A 74 -4.32 -2.57 -3.46
CA GLY A 74 -3.54 -2.83 -2.25
C GLY A 74 -3.39 -1.63 -1.30
N CYS A 75 -3.84 -0.46 -1.71
CA CYS A 75 -3.77 0.77 -0.93
C CYS A 75 -4.85 1.77 -1.36
N LEU A 76 -5.15 2.71 -0.46
CA LEU A 76 -6.04 3.84 -0.67
C LEU A 76 -5.33 5.11 -0.17
N PRO A 77 -5.06 6.10 -1.04
CA PRO A 77 -4.69 7.43 -0.60
C PRO A 77 -5.84 8.08 0.17
N VAL A 78 -5.50 8.72 1.29
CA VAL A 78 -6.44 9.45 2.15
C VAL A 78 -6.31 10.93 1.81
N VAL A 79 -7.43 11.57 1.46
CA VAL A 79 -7.46 12.96 0.98
C VAL A 79 -8.47 13.80 1.74
N GLU A 80 -8.08 15.03 2.10
CA GLU A 80 -8.99 16.08 2.52
C GLU A 80 -9.30 16.99 1.33
N GLY A 81 -10.50 16.82 0.76
CA GLY A 81 -10.83 17.43 -0.53
C GLY A 81 -9.93 16.85 -1.62
N LYS A 82 -8.94 17.63 -2.07
CA LYS A 82 -7.97 17.19 -3.08
C LYS A 82 -6.57 16.94 -2.53
N ARG A 83 -6.30 17.36 -1.29
CA ARG A 83 -5.00 17.33 -0.66
C ARG A 83 -4.71 15.95 -0.08
N LEU A 84 -3.57 15.36 -0.42
CA LEU A 84 -3.11 14.12 0.20
C LEU A 84 -2.78 14.37 1.69
N VAL A 85 -3.39 13.58 2.57
CA VAL A 85 -3.13 13.64 4.02
C VAL A 85 -2.62 12.33 4.60
N GLY A 86 -2.67 11.24 3.84
CA GLY A 86 -2.13 9.96 4.27
C GLY A 86 -2.34 8.85 3.25
N ILE A 87 -1.98 7.64 3.66
CA ILE A 87 -2.20 6.42 2.90
C ILE A 87 -2.58 5.31 3.88
N VAL A 88 -3.49 4.44 3.46
CA VAL A 88 -3.75 3.17 4.15
C VAL A 88 -3.57 2.02 3.17
N THR A 89 -2.97 0.94 3.63
CA THR A 89 -2.62 -0.23 2.84
C THR A 89 -3.26 -1.49 3.41
N VAL A 90 -3.29 -2.56 2.62
CA VAL A 90 -3.73 -3.88 3.09
C VAL A 90 -2.87 -4.37 4.27
N SER A 91 -1.59 -4.01 4.33
CA SER A 91 -0.72 -4.37 5.46
C SER A 91 -1.20 -3.72 6.76
N ASP A 92 -1.60 -2.46 6.73
CA ASP A 92 -2.16 -1.78 7.90
C ASP A 92 -3.47 -2.45 8.37
N MET A 93 -4.30 -2.91 7.43
CA MET A 93 -5.53 -3.67 7.76
C MET A 93 -5.21 -5.00 8.46
N LEU A 94 -4.16 -5.69 8.03
CA LEU A 94 -3.71 -6.94 8.67
C LEU A 94 -3.16 -6.69 10.07
N ASP A 95 -2.43 -5.59 10.26
CA ASP A 95 -1.91 -5.21 11.58
C ASP A 95 -3.05 -4.92 12.56
N VAL A 96 -4.10 -4.20 12.13
CA VAL A 96 -5.31 -3.99 12.93
C VAL A 96 -5.97 -5.32 13.29
N LEU A 97 -6.17 -6.22 12.32
CA LEU A 97 -6.76 -7.54 12.57
C LEU A 97 -5.89 -8.37 13.54
N ALA A 98 -4.57 -8.33 13.40
CA ALA A 98 -3.65 -9.07 14.26
C ALA A 98 -3.70 -8.58 15.72
N VAL A 99 -3.99 -7.30 15.96
CA VAL A 99 -4.24 -6.78 17.31
C VAL A 99 -5.56 -7.31 17.88
N GLU A 100 -6.62 -7.33 17.08
CA GLU A 100 -7.95 -7.80 17.51
C GLU A 100 -8.03 -9.33 17.74
N LEU A 101 -7.20 -10.12 17.06
CA LEU A 101 -7.13 -11.58 17.24
C LEU A 101 -6.25 -12.01 18.43
N ARG A 102 -5.52 -11.07 19.05
CA ARG A 102 -4.62 -11.35 20.19
C ARG A 102 -5.24 -11.54 21.59
N PRO A 103 -6.56 -11.48 21.86
CA PRO A 103 -7.07 -11.80 23.20
C PRO A 103 -6.91 -13.28 23.58
N GLU A 104 -6.82 -14.21 22.62
CA GLU A 104 -6.89 -15.67 22.89
C GLU A 104 -5.77 -16.51 22.25
N LEU A 105 -4.92 -15.92 21.40
CA LEU A 105 -3.80 -16.66 20.80
C LEU A 105 -2.64 -16.75 21.78
N ASN A 106 -2.38 -17.97 22.28
CA ASN A 106 -1.24 -18.25 23.13
C ASN A 106 0.04 -17.99 22.33
N ARG A 107 1.09 -17.43 22.96
CA ARG A 107 2.37 -17.09 22.29
C ARG A 107 3.02 -18.27 21.53
N ARG A 108 2.57 -19.49 21.78
CA ARG A 108 3.01 -20.74 21.13
C ARG A 108 2.37 -20.99 19.77
N ASP A 109 1.22 -20.38 19.46
CA ASP A 109 0.45 -20.72 18.25
C ASP A 109 0.85 -19.87 17.03
N VAL A 110 1.59 -18.77 17.24
CA VAL A 110 1.89 -17.78 16.18
C VAL A 110 3.34 -17.86 15.68
N LEU A 111 4.22 -18.57 16.40
CA LEU A 111 5.64 -18.75 16.07
C LEU A 111 6.06 -20.17 16.45
N ALA A 112 5.47 -21.19 15.81
CA ALA A 112 6.32 -22.32 15.45
C ALA A 112 7.12 -21.84 14.23
N PRO A 113 8.45 -21.71 14.30
CA PRO A 113 9.21 -21.71 13.06
C PRO A 113 8.80 -22.99 12.30
N ASP A 114 8.57 -22.90 11.00
CA ASP A 114 8.53 -24.09 10.16
C ASP A 114 9.92 -24.75 10.30
N GLU A 115 10.04 -25.69 11.23
CA GLU A 115 11.19 -26.58 11.37
C GLU A 115 11.15 -27.57 10.21
N ASP A 116 11.40 -27.05 9.01
CA ASP A 116 11.71 -27.82 7.81
C ASP A 116 12.52 -26.92 6.86
N GLN A 117 13.84 -26.99 7.00
CA GLN A 117 14.77 -26.88 5.89
C GLN A 117 16.10 -27.50 6.31
N ASP A 118 16.31 -28.72 5.82
CA ASP A 118 17.56 -29.49 5.82
C ASP A 118 18.79 -28.68 5.35
#